data_AF-Q4DXF4-F1
#
_entry.id   AF-Q4DXF4-F1
#
_cell.length_a   1.000
_cell.length_b   1.000
_cell.length_c   1.000
_cell.angle_alpha   90.00
_cell.angle_beta   90.00
_cell.angle_gamma   90.00
#
_symmetry.space_group_name_H-M   'P 1'
#
loop_
_entity.id
_entity.type
_entity.pdbx_description
1 polymer ?
#
loop_
_entity_poly.entity_id
_entity_poly.type
_entity_poly.pdbx_seq_one_letter_code
_entity_poly.pdbx_strand_id
1 'polypeptide(L)'
;MAGAGENWFFGRPKSGVFKNTPIRVVNKSPLVRGSVSDFFTHKGGKRAREVLFSNVRRCQICKKPCAVSLSVCNRCNASLDAVPVTETPNLFSAFMLGIENSGEFPLQISIRYETESCLVFDDPLALSPVHFCAIPTTNFIPDWRYLLCSPKEGLDIVQSLVDASHKTFREQFLADPEWKSSILRVSELVEAEHTLLGFNFPPSQNQLHLQYIVPPLLPHQYFMFARGQHFTPKRFFPLSYVEKCLGDLTERAKPLATYHSLLTIPIDELIDTLDKECGLSYESEHEKFISRVREVQNRFGNWTEDKFHGVYRLTENDESKRGKLLFKSFSEAISYIDENIAFAEEKEKLQNYGRPYDENGKPNGGFYAFPKSLEDIKVWS
;
A
#
# COMPACT_ATOMS: atom_id res chain seq x y z
N MET A 1 15.70 3.65 19.69
CA MET A 1 14.92 2.40 19.86
C MET A 1 14.00 2.26 18.65
N ALA A 2 13.42 1.09 18.40
CA ALA A 2 12.49 0.86 17.27
C ALA A 2 11.14 1.58 17.41
N GLY A 3 10.92 2.32 18.51
CA GLY A 3 9.73 3.12 18.76
C GLY A 3 8.48 2.34 19.18
N ALA A 4 8.53 1.02 19.12
CA ALA A 4 7.41 0.16 19.42
C ALA A 4 7.87 -1.26 19.75
N GLY A 5 6.97 -2.03 20.36
CA GLY A 5 7.07 -3.46 20.63
C GLY A 5 5.72 -4.15 20.42
N GLU A 6 5.58 -5.38 20.90
CA GLU A 6 4.36 -6.18 20.71
C GLU A 6 3.12 -5.62 21.43
N ASN A 7 3.33 -5.02 22.61
CA ASN A 7 2.25 -4.50 23.46
C ASN A 7 2.35 -2.99 23.73
N TRP A 8 3.22 -2.25 23.02
CA TRP A 8 3.39 -0.82 23.20
C TRP A 8 3.94 -0.10 21.98
N PHE A 9 3.73 1.22 21.90
CA PHE A 9 4.43 2.11 20.96
C PHE A 9 4.53 3.54 21.49
N PHE A 10 5.55 4.29 21.06
CA PHE A 10 5.67 5.72 21.33
C PHE A 10 4.54 6.48 20.63
N GLY A 11 3.90 7.37 21.36
CA GLY A 11 2.66 8.00 20.97
C GLY A 11 2.66 9.50 21.15
N ARG A 12 1.75 10.15 20.44
CA ARG A 12 1.58 11.59 20.36
C ARG A 12 2.90 12.24 19.94
N PRO A 13 3.29 12.11 18.66
CA PRO A 13 4.50 12.70 18.12
C PRO A 13 4.46 14.21 18.32
N LYS A 14 5.61 14.78 18.71
CA LYS A 14 5.79 16.23 18.81
C LYS A 14 5.79 16.87 17.43
N SER A 15 5.59 18.18 17.37
CA SER A 15 5.70 18.89 16.09
C SER A 15 7.11 18.74 15.51
N GLY A 16 7.21 18.42 14.22
CA GLY A 16 8.50 18.26 13.55
C GLY A 16 9.30 17.02 13.95
N VAL A 17 8.65 15.93 14.39
CA VAL A 17 9.33 14.62 14.65
C VAL A 17 10.26 14.23 13.51
N PHE A 18 9.85 14.52 12.28
CA PHE A 18 10.70 14.42 11.12
C PHE A 18 10.31 15.45 10.05
N LYS A 19 11.24 15.73 9.15
CA LYS A 19 11.03 16.64 8.03
C LYS A 19 10.11 15.99 6.99
N ASN A 20 8.96 16.59 6.71
CA ASN A 20 8.16 16.15 5.57
C ASN A 20 8.82 16.54 4.25
N THR A 21 8.85 15.63 3.29
CA THR A 21 9.36 15.90 1.94
C THR A 21 8.21 16.39 1.06
N PRO A 22 8.28 17.61 0.49
CA PRO A 22 7.20 18.14 -0.33
C PRO A 22 6.97 17.28 -1.58
N ILE A 23 5.70 17.15 -1.98
CA ILE A 23 5.32 16.48 -3.22
C ILE A 23 5.69 17.33 -4.45
N ARG A 24 5.79 16.68 -5.61
CA ARG A 24 6.01 17.36 -6.90
C ARG A 24 4.70 17.38 -7.68
N VAL A 25 3.96 18.49 -7.58
CA VAL A 25 2.73 18.69 -8.36
C VAL A 25 3.08 19.36 -9.68
N VAL A 26 3.08 18.58 -10.76
CA VAL A 26 3.30 19.10 -12.12
C VAL A 26 1.98 19.54 -12.73
N ASN A 27 0.95 18.70 -12.68
CA ASN A 27 -0.37 18.99 -13.23
C ASN A 27 -1.42 19.14 -12.11
N LYS A 28 -2.14 20.27 -12.11
CA LYS A 28 -3.20 20.60 -11.15
C LYS A 28 -4.61 20.46 -11.71
N SER A 29 -4.75 20.19 -13.00
CA SER A 29 -6.06 20.13 -13.65
C SER A 29 -6.36 18.70 -14.14
N PRO A 30 -7.59 18.22 -13.93
CA PRO A 30 -8.00 16.93 -14.46
C PRO A 30 -8.14 17.02 -15.99
N LEU A 31 -7.90 15.90 -16.68
CA LEU A 31 -8.22 15.78 -18.10
C LEU A 31 -9.73 15.65 -18.29
N VAL A 32 -10.36 14.81 -17.46
CA VAL A 32 -11.79 14.51 -17.50
C VAL A 32 -12.45 15.18 -16.29
N ARG A 33 -13.30 16.17 -16.57
CA ARG A 33 -14.15 16.79 -15.54
C ARG A 33 -15.33 15.88 -15.18
N GLY A 34 -15.72 15.90 -13.91
CA GLY A 34 -16.78 15.04 -13.39
C GLY A 34 -16.29 13.76 -12.72
N SER A 35 -17.23 12.89 -12.40
CA SER A 35 -17.02 11.68 -11.62
C SER A 35 -16.68 10.46 -12.48
N VAL A 36 -16.20 9.39 -11.83
CA VAL A 36 -16.05 8.06 -12.46
C VAL A 36 -17.38 7.58 -13.08
N SER A 37 -18.50 7.84 -12.41
CA SER A 37 -19.83 7.49 -12.92
C SER A 37 -20.21 8.31 -14.17
N ASP A 38 -19.84 9.59 -14.22
CA ASP A 38 -20.09 10.44 -15.40
C ASP A 38 -19.28 9.94 -16.61
N PHE A 39 -17.99 9.66 -16.39
CA PHE A 39 -17.13 9.09 -17.43
C PHE A 39 -17.65 7.73 -17.93
N PHE A 40 -18.08 6.85 -17.03
CA PHE A 40 -18.69 5.58 -17.40
C PHE A 40 -20.00 5.76 -18.18
N THR A 41 -20.86 6.70 -17.78
CA THR A 41 -22.11 6.99 -18.49
C THR A 41 -21.85 7.43 -19.93
N HIS A 42 -20.79 8.21 -20.14
CA HIS A 42 -20.42 8.69 -21.47
C HIS A 42 -19.74 7.62 -22.34
N LYS A 43 -18.81 6.83 -21.78
CA LYS A 43 -18.06 5.82 -22.52
C LYS A 43 -18.80 4.49 -22.66
N GLY A 44 -19.45 4.04 -21.58
CA GLY A 44 -20.18 2.78 -21.49
C GLY A 44 -19.34 1.53 -21.82
N GLY A 45 -20.03 0.39 -21.91
CA GLY A 45 -19.44 -0.86 -22.38
C GLY A 45 -18.70 -1.69 -21.32
N LYS A 46 -18.44 -2.96 -21.68
CA LYS A 46 -17.83 -3.96 -20.79
C LYS A 46 -16.44 -3.53 -20.31
N ARG A 47 -15.61 -3.03 -21.24
CA ARG A 47 -14.23 -2.60 -20.96
C ARG A 47 -14.17 -1.44 -19.96
N ALA A 48 -15.01 -0.41 -20.14
CA ALA A 48 -15.06 0.70 -19.20
C ALA A 48 -15.48 0.21 -17.81
N ARG A 49 -16.48 -0.68 -17.74
CA ARG A 49 -16.92 -1.23 -16.46
C ARG A 49 -15.79 -2.00 -15.75
N GLU A 50 -15.09 -2.85 -16.47
CA GLU A 50 -13.98 -3.66 -15.95
C GLU A 50 -12.82 -2.81 -15.40
N VAL A 51 -12.46 -1.73 -16.10
CA VAL A 51 -11.36 -0.84 -15.71
C VAL A 51 -11.78 0.11 -14.58
N LEU A 52 -13.02 0.63 -14.61
CA LEU A 52 -13.46 1.71 -13.73
C LEU A 52 -14.08 1.24 -12.40
N PHE A 53 -14.45 -0.03 -12.27
CA PHE A 53 -15.12 -0.51 -11.07
C PHE A 53 -14.45 -1.73 -10.45
N SER A 54 -14.38 -1.71 -9.13
CA SER A 54 -13.97 -2.83 -8.28
C SER A 54 -15.21 -3.52 -7.73
N ASN A 55 -15.27 -4.84 -7.88
CA ASN A 55 -16.27 -5.68 -7.23
C ASN A 55 -15.97 -5.78 -5.73
N VAL A 56 -16.96 -5.46 -4.89
CA VAL A 56 -16.83 -5.44 -3.43
C VAL A 56 -18.10 -5.93 -2.74
N ARG A 57 -17.96 -6.45 -1.53
CA ARG A 57 -19.08 -6.67 -0.60
C ARG A 57 -19.12 -5.51 0.40
N ARG A 58 -20.19 -4.73 0.41
CA ARG A 58 -20.34 -3.61 1.36
C ARG A 58 -20.94 -4.11 2.67
N CYS A 59 -20.16 -4.07 3.76
CA CYS A 59 -20.61 -4.56 5.06
C CYS A 59 -21.93 -3.89 5.48
N GLN A 60 -22.94 -4.68 5.84
CA GLN A 60 -24.26 -4.13 6.19
C GLN A 60 -24.26 -3.35 7.52
N ILE A 61 -23.28 -3.60 8.38
CA ILE A 61 -23.12 -2.94 9.68
C ILE A 61 -22.33 -1.63 9.55
N CYS A 62 -21.05 -1.70 9.17
CA CYS A 62 -20.17 -0.53 9.14
C CYS A 62 -20.05 0.16 7.77
N LYS A 63 -20.75 -0.34 6.74
CA LYS A 63 -20.76 0.16 5.36
C LYS A 63 -19.40 0.18 4.63
N LYS A 64 -18.35 -0.41 5.23
CA LYS A 64 -17.03 -0.56 4.60
C LYS A 64 -17.11 -1.48 3.38
N PRO A 65 -16.58 -1.07 2.21
CA PRO A 65 -16.36 -1.99 1.10
C PRO A 65 -15.25 -2.99 1.45
N CYS A 66 -15.54 -4.28 1.29
CA CYS A 66 -14.64 -5.39 1.58
C CYS A 66 -14.39 -6.18 0.29
N ALA A 67 -13.21 -6.79 0.17
CA ALA A 67 -12.91 -7.69 -0.95
C ALA A 67 -13.94 -8.83 -1.01
N VAL A 68 -14.35 -9.22 -2.22
CA VAL A 68 -15.34 -10.29 -2.43
C VAL A 68 -14.94 -11.64 -1.84
N SER A 69 -13.63 -11.85 -1.67
CA SER A 69 -13.05 -13.06 -1.08
C SER A 69 -13.17 -13.12 0.45
N LEU A 70 -13.59 -12.05 1.12
CA LEU A 70 -13.71 -12.02 2.58
C LEU A 70 -15.07 -12.57 3.03
N SER A 71 -15.05 -13.52 3.96
CA SER A 71 -16.25 -14.02 4.66
C SER A 71 -16.67 -13.12 5.83
N VAL A 72 -15.75 -12.31 6.36
CA VAL A 72 -16.02 -11.35 7.45
C VAL A 72 -15.45 -9.97 7.13
N CYS A 73 -16.13 -8.94 7.61
CA CYS A 73 -15.67 -7.56 7.45
C CYS A 73 -14.39 -7.32 8.25
N ASN A 74 -13.28 -6.99 7.58
CA ASN A 74 -12.00 -6.66 8.21
C ASN A 74 -11.97 -5.28 8.92
N ARG A 75 -13.12 -4.80 9.40
CA ARG A 75 -13.24 -3.63 10.29
C ARG A 75 -14.09 -3.94 11.52
N CYS A 76 -15.24 -4.60 11.33
CA CYS A 76 -16.19 -4.89 12.40
C CYS A 76 -16.48 -6.38 12.63
N ASN A 77 -15.82 -7.27 11.89
CA ASN A 77 -15.97 -8.73 11.94
C ASN A 77 -17.39 -9.27 11.66
N ALA A 78 -18.34 -8.45 11.22
CA ALA A 78 -19.65 -8.92 10.76
C ALA A 78 -19.50 -9.84 9.53
N SER A 79 -20.30 -10.91 9.44
CA SER A 79 -20.32 -11.81 8.28
C SER A 79 -20.68 -11.04 6.99
N LEU A 80 -20.04 -11.46 5.90
CA LEU A 80 -20.23 -10.97 4.54
C LEU A 80 -20.86 -12.04 3.63
N ASP A 81 -21.16 -13.23 4.14
CA ASP A 81 -21.54 -14.39 3.31
C ASP A 81 -22.85 -14.16 2.55
N ALA A 82 -23.82 -13.48 3.19
CA ALA A 82 -25.10 -13.10 2.58
C ALA A 82 -25.09 -11.70 1.95
N VAL A 83 -23.94 -11.02 1.89
CA VAL A 83 -23.85 -9.66 1.34
C VAL A 83 -23.66 -9.72 -0.17
N PRO A 84 -24.56 -9.12 -0.98
CA PRO A 84 -24.42 -9.13 -2.42
C PRO A 84 -23.18 -8.37 -2.87
N VAL A 85 -22.61 -8.80 -4.00
CA VAL A 85 -21.53 -8.06 -4.65
C VAL A 85 -22.09 -6.76 -5.23
N THR A 86 -21.37 -5.68 -4.99
CA THR A 86 -21.63 -4.32 -5.47
C THR A 86 -20.38 -3.78 -6.12
N GLU A 87 -20.49 -2.65 -6.80
CA GLU A 87 -19.36 -1.98 -7.45
C GLU A 87 -18.94 -0.73 -6.66
N THR A 88 -17.65 -0.46 -6.63
CA THR A 88 -17.08 0.82 -6.17
C THR A 88 -16.09 1.34 -7.21
N PRO A 89 -15.88 2.67 -7.33
CA PRO A 89 -14.90 3.20 -8.26
C PRO A 89 -13.49 2.61 -8.04
N ASN A 90 -12.84 2.20 -9.12
CA ASN A 90 -11.42 1.88 -9.15
C ASN A 90 -10.63 3.19 -9.24
N LEU A 91 -10.09 3.63 -8.11
CA LEU A 91 -9.40 4.91 -8.03
C LEU A 91 -8.10 4.93 -8.85
N PHE A 92 -7.39 3.80 -8.96
CA PHE A 92 -6.10 3.75 -9.64
C PHE A 92 -6.27 3.89 -11.15
N SER A 93 -7.25 3.20 -11.72
CA SER A 93 -7.64 3.42 -13.12
C SER A 93 -8.14 4.84 -13.35
N ALA A 94 -8.89 5.41 -12.40
CA ALA A 94 -9.37 6.78 -12.51
C ALA A 94 -8.20 7.80 -12.53
N PHE A 95 -7.11 7.53 -11.79
CA PHE A 95 -5.88 8.33 -11.87
C PHE A 95 -5.24 8.25 -13.27
N MET A 96 -5.13 7.05 -13.83
CA MET A 96 -4.59 6.82 -15.18
C MET A 96 -5.38 7.56 -16.26
N LEU A 97 -6.70 7.66 -16.08
CA LEU A 97 -7.61 8.34 -17.01
C LEU A 97 -7.72 9.86 -16.76
N GLY A 98 -7.11 10.37 -15.69
CA GLY A 98 -7.15 11.80 -15.34
C GLY A 98 -8.55 12.31 -14.96
N ILE A 99 -9.35 11.48 -14.29
CA ILE A 99 -10.70 11.83 -13.82
C ILE A 99 -10.62 12.74 -12.59
N GLU A 100 -11.50 13.74 -12.52
CA GLU A 100 -11.51 14.75 -11.47
C GLU A 100 -11.89 14.22 -10.09
N ASN A 101 -12.96 13.44 -9.97
CA ASN A 101 -13.47 12.97 -8.69
C ASN A 101 -14.03 11.54 -8.73
N SER A 102 -14.08 10.89 -7.57
CA SER A 102 -14.66 9.54 -7.43
C SER A 102 -16.19 9.54 -7.34
N GLY A 103 -16.81 10.70 -7.21
CA GLY A 103 -18.19 10.89 -6.75
C GLY A 103 -18.30 11.15 -5.25
N GLU A 104 -17.30 10.75 -4.45
CA GLU A 104 -17.27 11.00 -3.00
C GLU A 104 -16.17 12.00 -2.59
N PHE A 105 -15.05 12.05 -3.33
CA PHE A 105 -13.91 12.92 -3.04
C PHE A 105 -13.08 13.23 -4.30
N PRO A 106 -12.29 14.33 -4.30
CA PRO A 106 -11.38 14.65 -5.40
C PRO A 106 -10.30 13.58 -5.60
N LEU A 107 -9.91 13.34 -6.85
CA LEU A 107 -8.86 12.39 -7.23
C LEU A 107 -7.48 13.06 -7.39
N GLN A 108 -7.26 14.16 -6.68
CA GLN A 108 -5.93 14.76 -6.53
C GLN A 108 -5.11 13.90 -5.55
N ILE A 109 -3.93 13.48 -6.00
CA ILE A 109 -3.09 12.55 -5.25
C ILE A 109 -1.68 13.08 -5.01
N SER A 110 -1.03 12.50 -4.02
CA SER A 110 0.33 12.82 -3.59
C SER A 110 1.40 12.27 -4.56
N ILE A 111 1.48 12.82 -5.77
CA ILE A 111 2.39 12.35 -6.82
C ILE A 111 3.84 12.61 -6.42
N ARG A 112 4.66 11.57 -6.57
CA ARG A 112 6.11 11.59 -6.32
C ARG A 112 6.89 11.52 -7.62
N TYR A 113 6.49 10.65 -8.53
CA TYR A 113 7.13 10.48 -9.82
C TYR A 113 6.12 9.99 -10.84
N GLU A 114 6.27 10.43 -12.08
CA GLU A 114 5.38 10.05 -13.16
C GLU A 114 6.12 10.10 -14.50
N THR A 115 5.76 9.17 -15.36
CA THR A 115 6.18 9.07 -16.76
C THR A 115 4.97 8.62 -17.58
N GLU A 116 5.10 8.46 -18.89
CA GLU A 116 4.02 7.94 -19.71
C GLU A 116 3.58 6.49 -19.38
N SER A 117 4.42 5.70 -18.71
CA SER A 117 4.17 4.28 -18.42
C SER A 117 4.07 3.92 -16.95
N CYS A 118 4.42 4.83 -16.04
CA CYS A 118 4.43 4.59 -14.61
C CYS A 118 4.00 5.82 -13.81
N LEU A 119 3.31 5.58 -12.69
CA LEU A 119 2.93 6.57 -11.70
C LEU A 119 3.30 6.06 -10.31
N VAL A 120 4.08 6.86 -9.57
CA VAL A 120 4.49 6.65 -8.18
C VAL A 120 3.90 7.75 -7.32
N PHE A 121 3.19 7.37 -6.27
CA PHE A 121 2.51 8.30 -5.36
C PHE A 121 2.55 7.77 -3.93
N ASP A 122 2.43 8.64 -2.94
CA ASP A 122 2.37 8.21 -1.54
C ASP A 122 1.12 7.34 -1.32
N ASP A 123 1.29 6.18 -0.66
CA ASP A 123 0.17 5.35 -0.25
C ASP A 123 -0.53 6.02 0.95
N PRO A 124 -1.85 6.28 0.88
CA PRO A 124 -2.60 6.87 1.98
C PRO A 124 -2.53 6.09 3.29
N LEU A 125 -2.19 4.80 3.32
CA LEU A 125 -2.02 4.00 4.55
C LEU A 125 -0.80 4.44 5.35
N ALA A 126 0.25 4.96 4.70
CA ALA A 126 1.47 5.48 5.33
C ALA A 126 2.09 4.54 6.39
N LEU A 127 2.44 3.30 6.00
CA LEU A 127 3.09 2.32 6.86
C LEU A 127 4.43 2.84 7.45
N SER A 128 5.12 3.66 6.68
CA SER A 128 6.38 4.30 7.03
C SER A 128 6.40 5.75 6.54
N PRO A 129 7.42 6.56 6.89
CA PRO A 129 7.59 7.90 6.34
C PRO A 129 7.70 7.90 4.81
N VAL A 130 8.16 6.80 4.20
CA VAL A 130 8.26 6.65 2.75
C VAL A 130 7.57 5.35 2.35
N HIS A 131 6.28 5.48 2.07
CA HIS A 131 5.45 4.40 1.57
C HIS A 131 4.80 4.84 0.27
N PHE A 132 5.19 4.22 -0.84
CA PHE A 132 4.62 4.50 -2.15
C PHE A 132 3.77 3.34 -2.66
N CYS A 133 2.78 3.70 -3.47
CA CYS A 133 2.24 2.83 -4.50
C CYS A 133 2.87 3.21 -5.84
N ALA A 134 3.37 2.22 -6.57
CA ALA A 134 3.75 2.38 -7.97
C ALA A 134 2.84 1.53 -8.86
N ILE A 135 2.24 2.14 -9.88
CA ILE A 135 1.35 1.47 -10.84
C ILE A 135 1.85 1.62 -12.27
N PRO A 136 1.66 0.59 -13.12
CA PRO A 136 1.78 0.77 -14.55
C PRO A 136 0.56 1.55 -15.04
N THR A 137 0.78 2.52 -15.93
CA THR A 137 -0.29 3.41 -16.41
C THR A 137 -0.75 3.09 -17.83
N THR A 138 0.03 2.31 -18.56
CA THR A 138 -0.33 1.75 -19.88
C THR A 138 -1.04 0.41 -19.77
N ASN A 139 -1.07 -0.21 -18.59
CA ASN A 139 -1.58 -1.56 -18.40
C ASN A 139 -2.59 -1.59 -17.24
N PHE A 140 -3.80 -2.06 -17.52
CA PHE A 140 -4.72 -2.47 -16.48
C PHE A 140 -4.48 -3.95 -16.19
N ILE A 141 -4.03 -4.23 -14.96
CA ILE A 141 -3.64 -5.58 -14.51
C ILE A 141 -4.37 -5.83 -13.20
N PRO A 142 -5.38 -6.72 -13.13
CA PRO A 142 -6.20 -6.84 -11.93
C PRO A 142 -5.44 -7.23 -10.66
N ASP A 143 -4.48 -8.15 -10.78
CA ASP A 143 -3.60 -8.59 -9.69
C ASP A 143 -2.30 -9.22 -10.22
N TRP A 144 -1.38 -9.58 -9.33
CA TRP A 144 -0.06 -10.07 -9.72
C TRP A 144 -0.08 -11.42 -10.45
N ARG A 145 -1.15 -12.23 -10.33
CA ARG A 145 -1.26 -13.53 -11.00
C ARG A 145 -1.26 -13.38 -12.52
N TYR A 146 -1.77 -12.26 -13.02
CA TYR A 146 -1.79 -11.94 -14.45
C TYR A 146 -0.38 -11.81 -15.03
N LEU A 147 0.62 -11.44 -14.23
CA LEU A 147 2.03 -11.38 -14.65
C LEU A 147 2.54 -12.76 -15.09
N LEU A 148 1.99 -13.84 -14.52
CA LEU A 148 2.37 -15.22 -14.85
C LEU A 148 1.92 -15.61 -16.27
N CYS A 149 0.94 -14.92 -16.85
CA CYS A 149 0.47 -15.20 -18.22
C CYS A 149 1.49 -14.78 -19.28
N SER A 150 2.36 -13.83 -18.96
CA SER A 150 3.47 -13.39 -19.82
C SER A 150 4.68 -13.10 -18.92
N PRO A 151 5.39 -14.13 -18.40
CA PRO A 151 6.36 -13.97 -17.32
C PRO A 151 7.43 -12.93 -17.60
N LYS A 152 7.95 -12.89 -18.83
CA LYS A 152 8.95 -11.91 -19.27
C LYS A 152 8.41 -10.48 -19.23
N GLU A 153 7.25 -10.23 -19.84
CA GLU A 153 6.61 -8.91 -19.81
C GLU A 153 6.23 -8.52 -18.38
N GLY A 154 5.79 -9.50 -17.57
CA GLY A 154 5.50 -9.31 -16.16
C GLY A 154 6.73 -8.86 -15.38
N LEU A 155 7.89 -9.47 -15.63
CA LEU A 155 9.16 -9.10 -15.01
C LEU A 155 9.61 -7.68 -15.44
N ASP A 156 9.48 -7.34 -16.72
CA ASP A 156 9.82 -6.01 -17.24
C ASP A 156 8.96 -4.91 -16.58
N ILE A 157 7.67 -5.17 -16.39
CA ILE A 157 6.76 -4.25 -15.68
C ILE A 157 7.18 -4.11 -14.22
N VAL A 158 7.41 -5.23 -13.53
CA VAL A 158 7.82 -5.24 -12.11
C VAL A 158 9.11 -4.44 -11.93
N GLN A 159 10.14 -4.69 -12.74
CA GLN A 159 11.40 -3.96 -12.68
C GLN A 159 11.21 -2.46 -12.92
N SER A 160 10.36 -2.09 -13.89
CA SER A 160 10.06 -0.68 -14.17
C SER A 160 9.43 0.04 -12.97
N LEU A 161 8.52 -0.62 -12.24
CA LEU A 161 7.91 -0.06 -11.03
C LEU A 161 8.92 0.07 -9.89
N VAL A 162 9.80 -0.93 -9.73
CA VAL A 162 10.88 -0.93 -8.74
C VAL A 162 11.85 0.21 -9.01
N ASP A 163 12.32 0.36 -10.25
CA ASP A 163 13.27 1.39 -10.67
C ASP A 163 12.70 2.80 -10.48
N ALA A 164 11.44 3.01 -10.88
CA ALA A 164 10.76 4.28 -10.65
C ALA A 164 10.67 4.64 -9.16
N SER A 165 10.39 3.64 -8.31
CA SER A 165 10.28 3.83 -6.87
C SER A 165 11.64 4.07 -6.21
N HIS A 166 12.67 3.31 -6.60
CA HIS A 166 14.05 3.51 -6.17
C HIS A 166 14.57 4.90 -6.53
N LYS A 167 14.38 5.31 -7.78
CA LYS A 167 14.73 6.66 -8.25
C LYS A 167 14.06 7.73 -7.41
N THR A 168 12.75 7.60 -7.20
CA THR A 168 11.96 8.51 -6.38
C THR A 168 12.52 8.63 -4.96
N PHE A 169 12.76 7.49 -4.31
CA PHE A 169 13.29 7.45 -2.95
C PHE A 169 14.68 8.08 -2.87
N ARG A 170 15.57 7.74 -3.81
CA ARG A 170 16.94 8.26 -3.87
C ARG A 170 16.97 9.78 -4.02
N GLU A 171 16.24 10.30 -5.01
CA GLU A 171 16.26 11.73 -5.37
C GLU A 171 15.53 12.63 -4.37
N GLN A 172 14.49 12.13 -3.69
CA GLN A 172 13.63 12.97 -2.86
C GLN A 172 13.87 12.81 -1.35
N PHE A 173 14.41 11.66 -0.92
CA PHE A 173 14.56 11.36 0.50
C PHE A 173 16.02 11.09 0.87
N LEU A 174 16.70 10.16 0.19
CA LEU A 174 18.12 9.89 0.50
C LEU A 174 19.05 11.07 0.16
N ALA A 175 18.66 11.88 -0.82
CA ALA A 175 19.36 13.12 -1.16
C ALA A 175 19.16 14.25 -0.14
N ASP A 176 18.20 14.13 0.80
CA ASP A 176 17.92 15.12 1.84
C ASP A 176 18.60 14.73 3.18
N PRO A 177 19.70 15.40 3.57
CA PRO A 177 20.43 15.06 4.80
C PRO A 177 19.60 15.26 6.07
N GLU A 178 18.74 16.27 6.07
CA GLU A 178 17.88 16.59 7.22
C GLU A 178 16.82 15.50 7.39
N TRP A 179 16.15 15.11 6.29
CA TRP A 179 15.24 13.96 6.30
C TRP A 179 15.93 12.71 6.85
N LYS A 180 17.10 12.35 6.30
CA LYS A 180 17.87 11.17 6.74
C LYS A 180 18.16 11.21 8.23
N SER A 181 18.73 12.29 8.74
CA SER A 181 19.07 12.41 10.16
C SER A 181 17.84 12.35 11.09
N SER A 182 16.68 12.82 10.62
CA SER A 182 15.45 12.85 11.40
C SER A 182 14.77 11.47 11.52
N ILE A 183 14.95 10.59 10.54
CA ILE A 183 14.28 9.27 10.47
C ILE A 183 15.22 8.09 10.71
N LEU A 184 16.44 8.16 10.19
CA LEU A 184 17.37 7.06 10.17
C LEU A 184 18.38 7.18 11.31
N ARG A 185 18.52 6.12 12.08
CA ARG A 185 19.55 6.02 13.12
C ARG A 185 20.93 5.75 12.51
N VAL A 186 20.93 5.02 11.40
CA VAL A 186 22.11 4.60 10.62
C VAL A 186 21.86 5.08 9.19
N SER A 187 22.80 5.83 8.62
CA SER A 187 22.55 6.56 7.35
C SER A 187 22.74 5.70 6.10
N GLU A 188 23.39 4.54 6.26
CA GLU A 188 23.77 3.57 5.22
C GLU A 188 22.60 2.67 4.81
N LEU A 189 21.46 3.28 4.46
CA LEU A 189 20.31 2.57 3.92
C LEU A 189 20.46 2.46 2.39
N VAL A 190 20.70 1.23 1.93
CA VAL A 190 20.71 0.85 0.50
C VAL A 190 19.31 0.43 0.07
N GLU A 191 18.76 1.06 -0.97
CA GLU A 191 17.37 0.86 -1.37
C GLU A 191 17.06 -0.58 -1.82
N ALA A 192 17.92 -1.21 -2.62
CA ALA A 192 17.69 -2.57 -3.13
C ALA A 192 17.70 -3.64 -2.02
N GLU A 193 18.43 -3.39 -0.93
CA GLU A 193 18.60 -4.36 0.16
C GLU A 193 17.55 -4.18 1.26
N HIS A 194 17.28 -2.93 1.63
CA HIS A 194 16.57 -2.60 2.86
C HIS A 194 15.09 -2.24 2.65
N THR A 195 14.64 -2.02 1.42
CA THR A 195 13.22 -1.73 1.17
C THR A 195 12.35 -2.99 1.24
N LEU A 196 11.13 -2.79 1.73
CA LEU A 196 10.12 -3.81 1.95
C LEU A 196 9.12 -3.75 0.81
N LEU A 197 9.30 -4.65 -0.17
CA LEU A 197 8.60 -4.63 -1.45
C LEU A 197 7.70 -5.85 -1.62
N GLY A 198 6.55 -5.66 -2.26
CA GLY A 198 5.68 -6.77 -2.64
C GLY A 198 4.32 -6.33 -3.17
N PHE A 199 3.44 -7.30 -3.34
CA PHE A 199 2.09 -7.12 -3.87
C PHE A 199 1.05 -7.67 -2.89
N ASN A 200 -0.06 -6.97 -2.75
CA ASN A 200 -1.22 -7.49 -2.03
C ASN A 200 -2.07 -8.37 -2.95
N PHE A 201 -2.68 -9.43 -2.41
CA PHE A 201 -3.68 -10.25 -3.06
C PHE A 201 -4.97 -10.36 -2.24
N PRO A 202 -6.14 -10.04 -2.82
CA PRO A 202 -6.26 -9.19 -4.00
C PRO A 202 -5.69 -7.80 -3.69
N PRO A 203 -5.24 -7.05 -4.71
CA PRO A 203 -4.81 -5.69 -4.51
C PRO A 203 -6.00 -4.81 -4.11
N SER A 204 -5.70 -3.71 -3.42
CA SER A 204 -6.63 -2.59 -3.37
C SER A 204 -6.92 -2.08 -4.79
N GLN A 205 -8.14 -1.60 -5.03
CA GLN A 205 -8.53 -0.94 -6.28
C GLN A 205 -8.44 -1.80 -7.55
N ASN A 206 -8.44 -3.14 -7.48
CA ASN A 206 -8.47 -4.01 -8.67
C ASN A 206 -7.43 -3.64 -9.74
N GLN A 207 -6.26 -3.15 -9.32
CA GLN A 207 -5.16 -2.74 -10.17
C GLN A 207 -3.87 -3.11 -9.46
N LEU A 208 -2.97 -3.77 -10.18
CA LEU A 208 -1.63 -4.12 -9.72
C LEU A 208 -0.91 -2.85 -9.30
N HIS A 209 -0.36 -2.88 -8.09
CA HIS A 209 0.47 -1.82 -7.57
C HIS A 209 1.54 -2.40 -6.66
N LEU A 210 2.78 -1.97 -6.87
CA LEU A 210 3.88 -2.30 -6.00
C LEU A 210 3.72 -1.52 -4.69
N GLN A 211 3.72 -2.23 -3.57
CA GLN A 211 3.84 -1.65 -2.23
C GLN A 211 5.32 -1.41 -1.97
N TYR A 212 5.77 -0.16 -2.06
CA TYR A 212 7.17 0.23 -1.85
C TYR A 212 7.34 0.89 -0.50
N ILE A 213 7.85 0.17 0.50
CA ILE A 213 7.92 0.63 1.89
C ILE A 213 9.37 0.73 2.33
N VAL A 214 9.82 1.94 2.66
CA VAL A 214 11.15 2.15 3.24
C VAL A 214 11.06 2.08 4.76
N PRO A 215 11.91 1.30 5.45
CA PRO A 215 11.98 1.31 6.90
C PRO A 215 12.60 2.62 7.45
N PRO A 216 12.36 2.97 8.73
CA PRO A 216 11.52 2.23 9.68
C PRO A 216 10.02 2.46 9.42
N LEU A 217 9.20 1.47 9.76
CA LEU A 217 7.76 1.66 9.91
C LEU A 217 7.49 2.71 11.01
N LEU A 218 6.37 3.42 10.86
CA LEU A 218 5.87 4.31 11.91
C LEU A 218 5.60 3.51 13.20
N PRO A 219 5.74 4.09 14.40
CA PRO A 219 5.60 3.34 15.66
C PRO A 219 4.30 2.54 15.76
N HIS A 220 3.15 3.15 15.48
CA HIS A 220 1.86 2.46 15.51
C HIS A 220 1.74 1.37 14.43
N GLN A 221 2.36 1.55 13.27
CA GLN A 221 2.36 0.55 12.19
C GLN A 221 3.29 -0.62 12.54
N TYR A 222 4.44 -0.38 13.17
CA TYR A 222 5.29 -1.44 13.66
C TYR A 222 4.61 -2.24 14.78
N PHE A 223 3.86 -1.57 15.66
CA PHE A 223 3.02 -2.21 16.67
C PHE A 223 1.94 -3.11 16.03
N MET A 224 1.26 -2.65 14.99
CA MET A 224 0.31 -3.46 14.22
C MET A 224 0.99 -4.66 13.52
N PHE A 225 2.18 -4.45 12.95
CA PHE A 225 3.01 -5.51 12.37
C PHE A 225 3.38 -6.57 13.42
N ALA A 226 3.84 -6.16 14.60
CA ALA A 226 4.21 -7.06 15.69
C ALA A 226 3.03 -7.92 16.16
N ARG A 227 1.79 -7.46 15.92
CA ARG A 227 0.54 -8.17 16.19
C ARG A 227 0.02 -8.99 14.99
N GLY A 228 0.81 -9.16 13.94
CA GLY A 228 0.45 -9.94 12.76
C GLY A 228 -0.59 -9.28 11.83
N GLN A 229 -0.82 -7.96 11.96
CA GLN A 229 -1.84 -7.25 11.18
C GLN A 229 -1.32 -6.72 9.84
N HIS A 230 -0.02 -6.75 9.61
CA HIS A 230 0.61 -6.37 8.35
C HIS A 230 1.31 -7.54 7.71
N PHE A 231 1.42 -7.48 6.38
CA PHE A 231 2.08 -8.50 5.58
C PHE A 231 1.55 -9.90 5.86
N THR A 232 0.24 -10.05 6.04
CA THR A 232 -0.38 -11.34 6.39
C THR A 232 -0.04 -12.40 5.34
N PRO A 233 0.31 -13.63 5.74
CA PRO A 233 0.60 -14.71 4.80
C PRO A 233 -0.58 -14.94 3.86
N LYS A 234 -0.27 -15.28 2.61
CA LYS A 234 -1.20 -15.50 1.49
C LYS A 234 -2.02 -14.26 1.09
N ARG A 235 -1.77 -13.10 1.72
CA ARG A 235 -2.31 -11.78 1.37
C ARG A 235 -1.22 -10.85 0.87
N PHE A 236 0.01 -10.99 1.36
CA PHE A 236 1.16 -10.23 0.90
C PHE A 236 2.18 -11.16 0.25
N PHE A 237 2.56 -10.83 -0.97
CA PHE A 237 3.51 -11.58 -1.77
C PHE A 237 4.80 -10.78 -1.84
N PRO A 238 5.86 -11.19 -1.11
CA PRO A 238 7.16 -10.53 -1.19
C PRO A 238 7.63 -10.45 -2.63
N LEU A 239 8.20 -9.32 -3.01
CA LEU A 239 8.69 -9.11 -4.37
C LEU A 239 9.66 -10.22 -4.81
N SER A 240 10.54 -10.66 -3.90
CA SER A 240 11.50 -11.74 -4.16
C SER A 240 10.84 -13.06 -4.56
N TYR A 241 9.66 -13.38 -4.02
CA TYR A 241 8.90 -14.56 -4.43
C TYR A 241 8.36 -14.39 -5.85
N VAL A 242 7.74 -13.25 -6.12
CA VAL A 242 7.13 -12.95 -7.42
C VAL A 242 8.18 -12.92 -8.53
N GLU A 243 9.31 -12.25 -8.31
CA GLU A 243 10.41 -12.17 -9.28
C GLU A 243 11.04 -13.54 -9.55
N LYS A 244 11.24 -14.38 -8.53
CA LYS A 244 11.75 -15.75 -8.72
C LYS A 244 10.78 -16.59 -9.53
N CYS A 245 9.48 -16.54 -9.23
CA CYS A 245 8.48 -17.22 -10.05
C CYS A 245 8.53 -16.73 -11.50
N LEU A 246 8.50 -15.42 -11.75
CA LEU A 246 8.52 -14.88 -13.12
C LEU A 246 9.82 -15.23 -13.86
N GLY A 247 10.96 -15.18 -13.17
CA GLY A 247 12.27 -15.56 -13.70
C GLY A 247 12.31 -17.03 -14.11
N ASP A 248 11.98 -17.94 -13.19
CA ASP A 248 11.98 -19.38 -13.44
C ASP A 248 11.02 -19.77 -14.57
N LEU A 249 9.86 -19.12 -14.63
CA LEU A 249 8.86 -19.34 -15.68
C LEU A 249 9.26 -18.76 -17.04
N THR A 250 10.13 -17.74 -17.07
CA THR A 250 10.69 -17.17 -18.30
C THR A 250 11.73 -18.09 -18.94
N GLU A 251 12.54 -18.76 -18.11
CA GLU A 251 13.61 -19.67 -18.58
C GLU A 251 13.08 -21.05 -19.01
N ARG A 252 11.81 -21.36 -18.75
CA ARG A 252 11.21 -22.66 -19.06
C ARG A 252 10.90 -22.81 -20.55
N ALA A 253 11.49 -23.84 -21.17
CA ALA A 253 11.28 -24.19 -22.57
C ALA A 253 9.84 -24.61 -22.93
N LYS A 254 9.07 -25.13 -21.94
CA LYS A 254 7.65 -25.42 -22.07
C LYS A 254 6.87 -24.45 -21.19
N PRO A 255 6.01 -23.59 -21.77
CA PRO A 255 5.06 -22.82 -20.98
C PRO A 255 4.28 -23.79 -20.09
N LEU A 256 3.98 -23.41 -18.85
CA LEU A 256 2.87 -24.04 -18.15
C LEU A 256 1.67 -23.88 -19.07
N ALA A 257 1.18 -24.99 -19.64
CA ALA A 257 0.02 -25.00 -20.54
C ALA A 257 -1.23 -24.38 -19.89
N THR A 258 -1.15 -24.06 -18.60
CA THR A 258 -2.19 -23.70 -17.64
C THR A 258 -2.14 -22.26 -17.12
N TYR A 259 -1.30 -21.33 -17.63
CA TYR A 259 -1.24 -19.97 -17.04
C TYR A 259 -2.59 -19.25 -16.97
N HIS A 260 -3.47 -19.41 -17.95
CA HIS A 260 -4.80 -18.79 -17.89
C HIS A 260 -5.68 -19.43 -16.80
N SER A 261 -5.58 -20.75 -16.59
CA SER A 261 -6.31 -21.40 -15.48
C SER A 261 -5.84 -20.93 -14.10
N LEU A 262 -4.58 -20.46 -13.97
CA LEU A 262 -4.05 -19.92 -12.72
C LEU A 262 -4.81 -18.66 -12.24
N LEU A 263 -5.46 -17.93 -13.16
CA LEU A 263 -6.25 -16.75 -12.81
C LEU A 263 -7.53 -17.08 -12.05
N THR A 264 -8.00 -18.33 -12.14
CA THR A 264 -9.29 -18.77 -11.59
C THR A 264 -9.19 -19.70 -10.39
N ILE A 265 -8.02 -20.30 -10.13
CA ILE A 265 -7.85 -21.20 -8.98
C ILE A 265 -7.73 -20.41 -7.65
N PRO A 266 -8.07 -21.06 -6.51
CA PRO A 266 -7.80 -20.51 -5.18
C PRO A 266 -6.31 -20.17 -4.97
N ILE A 267 -6.05 -19.19 -4.10
CA ILE A 267 -4.68 -18.71 -3.87
C ILE A 267 -3.75 -19.78 -3.28
N ASP A 268 -4.29 -20.68 -2.46
CA ASP A 268 -3.53 -21.80 -1.89
C ASP A 268 -3.06 -22.76 -2.98
N GLU A 269 -3.96 -23.14 -3.89
CA GLU A 269 -3.62 -24.01 -5.02
C GLU A 269 -2.63 -23.35 -6.00
N LEU A 270 -2.73 -22.04 -6.18
CA LEU A 270 -1.75 -21.29 -6.96
C LEU A 270 -0.36 -21.33 -6.33
N ILE A 271 -0.27 -21.08 -5.02
CA ILE A 271 0.99 -21.15 -4.28
C ILE A 271 1.59 -22.56 -4.41
N ASP A 272 0.80 -23.60 -4.15
CA ASP A 272 1.27 -24.99 -4.24
C ASP A 272 1.78 -25.32 -5.66
N THR A 273 1.08 -24.84 -6.69
CA THR A 273 1.49 -25.01 -8.08
C THR A 273 2.80 -24.28 -8.36
N LEU A 274 2.93 -23.02 -7.96
CA LEU A 274 4.13 -22.23 -8.21
C LEU A 274 5.34 -22.72 -7.42
N ASP A 275 5.15 -23.10 -6.15
CA ASP A 275 6.21 -23.65 -5.30
C ASP A 275 6.76 -24.94 -5.91
N LYS A 276 5.88 -25.84 -6.35
CA LYS A 276 6.28 -27.09 -7.03
C LYS A 276 6.97 -26.82 -8.38
N GLU A 277 6.42 -25.93 -9.20
CA GLU A 277 6.94 -25.70 -10.55
C GLU A 277 8.23 -24.87 -10.52
N CYS A 278 8.34 -23.86 -9.66
CA CYS A 278 9.54 -23.02 -9.59
C CYS A 278 10.60 -23.60 -8.66
N GLY A 279 10.29 -24.65 -7.88
CA GLY A 279 11.21 -25.16 -6.86
C GLY A 279 11.43 -24.15 -5.73
N LEU A 280 10.36 -23.44 -5.37
CA LEU A 280 10.34 -22.36 -4.38
C LEU A 280 9.47 -22.75 -3.17
N SER A 281 9.51 -21.92 -2.13
CA SER A 281 8.59 -21.98 -1.00
C SER A 281 8.11 -20.57 -0.68
N TYR A 282 6.83 -20.32 -0.89
CA TYR A 282 6.19 -19.06 -0.51
C TYR A 282 6.36 -18.79 0.99
N GLU A 283 6.14 -19.82 1.81
CA GLU A 283 6.29 -19.74 3.28
C GLU A 283 7.70 -19.29 3.66
N SER A 284 8.73 -19.91 3.08
CA SER A 284 10.13 -19.53 3.35
C SER A 284 10.45 -18.09 2.92
N GLU A 285 9.98 -17.64 1.75
CA GLU A 285 10.19 -16.27 1.28
C GLU A 285 9.43 -15.25 2.14
N HIS A 286 8.23 -15.60 2.59
CA HIS A 286 7.43 -14.79 3.49
C HIS A 286 8.09 -14.66 4.87
N GLU A 287 8.55 -15.75 5.47
CA GLU A 287 9.25 -15.74 6.76
C GLU A 287 10.55 -14.93 6.71
N LYS A 288 11.32 -15.05 5.62
CA LYS A 288 12.50 -14.21 5.38
C LYS A 288 12.12 -12.74 5.32
N PHE A 289 11.04 -12.40 4.61
CA PHE A 289 10.53 -11.04 4.55
C PHE A 289 10.15 -10.51 5.95
N ILE A 290 9.37 -11.26 6.73
CA ILE A 290 8.96 -10.87 8.09
C ILE A 290 10.17 -10.66 9.01
N SER A 291 11.16 -11.56 8.93
CA SER A 291 12.42 -11.44 9.69
C SER A 291 13.17 -10.17 9.29
N ARG A 292 13.24 -9.88 7.98
CA ARG A 292 13.83 -8.66 7.46
C ARG A 292 13.12 -7.40 7.98
N VAL A 293 11.78 -7.37 8.05
CA VAL A 293 11.04 -6.22 8.62
C VAL A 293 11.54 -5.88 10.03
N ARG A 294 11.70 -6.89 10.90
CA ARG A 294 12.22 -6.71 12.27
C ARG A 294 13.66 -6.23 12.26
N GLU A 295 14.50 -6.83 11.43
CA GLU A 295 15.90 -6.45 11.29
C GLU A 295 16.06 -4.98 10.89
N VAL A 296 15.41 -4.56 9.79
CA VAL A 296 15.54 -3.20 9.28
C VAL A 296 14.87 -2.17 10.19
N GLN A 297 13.78 -2.51 10.87
CA GLN A 297 13.21 -1.66 11.92
C GLN A 297 14.22 -1.43 13.04
N ASN A 298 14.79 -2.51 13.56
CA ASN A 298 15.73 -2.45 14.67
C ASN A 298 17.02 -1.73 14.28
N ARG A 299 17.45 -1.84 13.02
CA ARG A 299 18.67 -1.20 12.49
C ARG A 299 18.48 0.30 12.26
N PHE A 300 17.43 0.69 11.54
CA PHE A 300 17.26 2.07 11.05
C PHE A 300 16.35 2.93 11.92
N GLY A 301 15.50 2.34 12.77
CA GLY A 301 14.53 3.08 13.60
C GLY A 301 15.15 4.14 14.50
N ASN A 302 14.94 5.42 14.16
CA ASN A 302 15.30 6.57 15.00
C ASN A 302 14.09 7.13 15.77
N TRP A 303 13.30 6.25 16.38
CA TRP A 303 12.17 6.65 17.21
C TRP A 303 12.64 6.73 18.68
N THR A 304 12.84 7.95 19.16
CA THR A 304 13.41 8.25 20.48
C THR A 304 12.38 8.97 21.36
N GLU A 305 12.51 8.85 22.68
CA GLU A 305 11.55 9.38 23.65
C GLU A 305 11.30 10.88 23.48
N ASP A 306 12.34 11.65 23.18
CA ASP A 306 12.28 13.09 22.98
C ASP A 306 11.39 13.51 21.79
N LYS A 307 11.07 12.59 20.86
CA LYS A 307 10.18 12.85 19.72
C LYS A 307 8.69 12.67 20.06
N PHE A 308 8.36 12.15 21.24
CA PHE A 308 6.99 11.78 21.59
C PHE A 308 6.57 12.36 22.95
N HIS A 309 5.27 12.41 23.20
CA HIS A 309 4.74 12.86 24.50
C HIS A 309 4.50 11.69 25.47
N GLY A 310 4.51 10.45 25.01
CA GLY A 310 4.32 9.29 25.87
C GLY A 310 4.36 7.95 25.15
N VAL A 311 3.75 6.96 25.79
CA VAL A 311 3.68 5.58 25.32
C VAL A 311 2.23 5.12 25.36
N TYR A 312 1.76 4.54 24.24
CA TYR A 312 0.55 3.73 24.22
C TYR A 312 0.89 2.28 24.60
N ARG A 313 0.01 1.65 25.38
CA ARG A 313 0.12 0.24 25.78
C ARG A 313 -1.22 -0.48 25.61
N LEU A 314 -1.17 -1.77 25.31
CA LEU A 314 -2.35 -2.63 25.38
C LEU A 314 -2.87 -2.70 26.81
N THR A 315 -4.19 -2.68 26.96
CA THR A 315 -4.86 -2.96 28.24
C THR A 315 -5.07 -4.47 28.34
N GLU A 316 -4.09 -5.18 28.86
CA GLU A 316 -4.21 -6.63 29.08
C GLU A 316 -5.27 -6.90 30.17
N ASN A 317 -6.14 -7.89 29.93
CA ASN A 317 -7.06 -8.48 30.92
C ASN A 317 -8.19 -7.58 31.47
N ASP A 318 -8.51 -6.46 30.82
CA ASP A 318 -9.67 -5.63 31.16
C ASP A 318 -10.68 -5.62 30.02
N GLU A 319 -11.69 -6.50 30.09
CA GLU A 319 -12.82 -6.58 29.15
C GLU A 319 -13.50 -5.21 28.95
N SER A 320 -13.57 -4.37 29.99
CA SER A 320 -14.19 -3.04 29.92
C SER A 320 -13.38 -2.03 29.08
N LYS A 321 -12.12 -2.38 28.76
CA LYS A 321 -11.20 -1.57 27.96
C LYS A 321 -10.86 -2.22 26.61
N ARG A 322 -11.57 -3.28 26.22
CA ARG A 322 -11.38 -3.91 24.91
C ARG A 322 -11.48 -2.87 23.79
N GLY A 323 -10.50 -2.85 22.89
CA GLY A 323 -10.39 -1.87 21.80
C GLY A 323 -9.85 -0.50 22.20
N LYS A 324 -9.38 -0.34 23.45
CA LYS A 324 -8.73 0.88 23.94
C LYS A 324 -7.25 0.65 24.21
N LEU A 325 -6.50 1.74 24.12
CA LEU A 325 -5.09 1.81 24.50
C LEU A 325 -4.94 2.66 25.76
N LEU A 326 -4.04 2.24 26.64
CA LEU A 326 -3.57 3.05 27.76
C LEU A 326 -2.48 4.00 27.25
N PHE A 327 -2.74 5.30 27.25
CA PHE A 327 -1.72 6.30 27.02
C PHE A 327 -1.13 6.77 28.36
N LYS A 328 0.18 6.55 28.55
CA LYS A 328 0.96 7.10 29.66
C LYS A 328 1.90 8.17 29.11
N SER A 329 1.67 9.43 29.46
CA SER A 329 2.60 10.52 29.14
C SER A 329 3.91 10.37 29.91
N PHE A 330 4.99 10.96 29.38
CA PHE A 330 6.26 11.04 30.11
C PHE A 330 6.21 11.96 31.33
N SER A 331 5.19 12.83 31.41
CA SER A 331 4.84 13.61 32.61
C SER A 331 3.83 12.89 33.53
N GLU A 332 3.73 11.57 33.42
CA GLU A 332 2.94 10.67 34.28
C GLU A 332 1.41 10.79 34.23
N ALA A 333 0.83 11.67 33.42
CA ALA A 333 -0.60 11.66 33.14
C ALA A 333 -1.02 10.38 32.37
N ILE A 334 -2.12 9.77 32.78
CA ILE A 334 -2.66 8.54 32.22
C ILE A 334 -4.04 8.80 31.62
N SER A 335 -4.31 8.23 30.44
CA SER A 335 -5.63 8.28 29.82
C SER A 335 -5.90 7.02 28.98
N TYR A 336 -7.17 6.74 28.71
CA TYR A 336 -7.58 5.67 27.79
C TYR A 336 -8.17 6.29 26.53
N ILE A 337 -7.80 5.76 25.38
CA ILE A 337 -8.29 6.20 24.07
C ILE A 337 -8.72 5.00 23.22
N ASP A 338 -9.68 5.18 22.34
CA ASP A 338 -9.99 4.18 21.31
C ASP A 338 -8.76 3.95 20.42
N GLU A 339 -8.47 2.68 20.13
CA GLU A 339 -7.30 2.28 19.34
C GLU A 339 -7.32 2.89 17.93
N ASN A 340 -8.48 2.92 17.27
CA ASN A 340 -8.57 3.44 15.90
C ASN A 340 -8.39 4.96 15.88
N ILE A 341 -8.89 5.66 16.91
CA ILE A 341 -8.68 7.11 17.07
C ILE A 341 -7.19 7.38 17.27
N ALA A 342 -6.52 6.63 18.16
CA ALA A 342 -5.08 6.77 18.37
C ALA A 342 -4.31 6.57 17.05
N PHE A 343 -4.57 5.49 16.32
CA PHE A 343 -3.88 5.25 15.05
C PHE A 343 -4.13 6.34 14.01
N ALA A 344 -5.35 6.87 13.93
CA ALA A 344 -5.68 7.97 13.02
C ALA A 344 -4.89 9.26 13.37
N GLU A 345 -4.85 9.63 14.64
CA GLU A 345 -4.11 10.81 15.12
C GLU A 345 -2.60 10.67 14.89
N GLU A 346 -2.03 9.49 15.15
CA GLU A 346 -0.61 9.21 14.92
C GLU A 346 -0.25 9.32 13.44
N LYS A 347 -1.07 8.70 12.58
CA LYS A 347 -0.89 8.72 11.13
C LYS A 347 -0.97 10.14 10.57
N GLU A 348 -1.97 10.93 10.96
CA GLU A 348 -2.15 12.29 10.46
C GLU A 348 -0.91 13.16 10.72
N LYS A 349 -0.26 12.98 11.87
CA LYS A 349 0.95 13.70 12.26
C LYS A 349 2.22 13.18 11.58
N LEU A 350 2.28 11.89 11.24
CA LEU A 350 3.50 11.23 10.76
C LEU A 350 3.47 10.84 9.27
N GLN A 351 2.39 11.05 8.54
CA GLN A 351 2.35 10.74 7.11
C GLN A 351 2.96 11.86 6.26
N ASN A 352 3.57 11.45 5.15
CA ASN A 352 4.03 12.37 4.09
C ASN A 352 2.96 12.66 3.02
N TYR A 353 1.85 11.92 3.03
CA TYR A 353 0.79 12.03 2.03
C TYR A 353 0.25 13.47 1.94
N GLY A 354 0.35 14.06 0.75
CA GLY A 354 -0.15 15.39 0.41
C GLY A 354 0.51 16.54 1.16
N ARG A 355 1.71 16.35 1.71
CA ARG A 355 2.48 17.42 2.37
C ARG A 355 3.23 18.28 1.34
N PRO A 356 3.34 19.61 1.53
CA PRO A 356 2.68 20.40 2.58
C PRO A 356 1.17 20.48 2.34
N TYR A 357 0.41 20.51 3.44
CA TYR A 357 -1.03 20.71 3.37
C TYR A 357 -1.35 22.11 2.87
N ASP A 358 -2.53 22.27 2.29
CA ASP A 358 -3.05 23.57 1.88
C ASP A 358 -3.39 24.46 3.09
N GLU A 359 -3.84 25.68 2.83
CA GLU A 359 -4.25 26.66 3.84
C GLU A 359 -5.40 26.18 4.75
N ASN A 360 -6.17 25.17 4.32
CA ASN A 360 -7.26 24.55 5.08
C ASN A 360 -6.81 23.28 5.82
N GLY A 361 -5.51 22.98 5.81
CA GLY A 361 -4.95 21.77 6.41
C GLY A 361 -5.32 20.49 5.67
N LYS A 362 -5.74 20.57 4.39
CA LYS A 362 -6.05 19.40 3.56
C LYS A 362 -4.81 18.90 2.81
N PRO A 363 -4.72 17.59 2.56
CA PRO A 363 -3.68 17.03 1.70
C PRO A 363 -3.69 17.70 0.33
N ASN A 364 -2.53 18.19 -0.10
CA ASN A 364 -2.33 18.70 -1.44
C ASN A 364 -2.08 17.55 -2.43
N GLY A 365 -2.22 17.81 -3.71
CA GLY A 365 -2.03 16.79 -4.74
C GLY A 365 -2.11 17.33 -6.16
N GLY A 366 -1.85 16.44 -7.10
CA GLY A 366 -1.96 16.68 -8.54
C GLY A 366 -2.75 15.60 -9.24
N PHE A 367 -2.96 15.81 -10.53
CA PHE A 367 -3.44 14.80 -11.46
C PHE A 367 -2.27 14.23 -12.24
N TYR A 368 -2.38 12.98 -12.67
CA TYR A 368 -1.38 12.35 -13.53
C TYR A 368 -1.20 13.20 -14.79
N ALA A 369 0.05 13.54 -15.12
CA ALA A 369 0.40 14.44 -16.22
C ALA A 369 0.27 13.77 -17.60
N PHE A 370 0.20 12.42 -17.64
CA PHE A 370 0.14 11.64 -18.88
C PHE A 370 -1.14 10.79 -18.98
N PRO A 371 -2.33 11.38 -18.75
CA PRO A 371 -3.58 10.64 -18.71
C PRO A 371 -3.82 9.90 -20.03
N LYS A 372 -4.41 8.71 -19.94
CA LYS A 372 -4.66 7.82 -21.07
C LYS A 372 -6.11 7.88 -21.51
N SER A 373 -6.36 7.59 -22.79
CA SER A 373 -7.68 7.16 -23.19
C SER A 373 -7.93 5.72 -22.70
N LEU A 374 -9.19 5.31 -22.60
CA LEU A 374 -9.54 3.93 -22.22
C LEU A 374 -9.02 2.92 -23.26
N GLU A 375 -8.92 3.37 -24.51
CA GLU A 375 -8.48 2.60 -25.65
C GLU A 375 -6.95 2.36 -25.63
N ASP A 376 -6.17 3.27 -25.06
CA ASP A 376 -4.70 3.17 -24.95
C ASP A 376 -4.22 2.24 -23.82
N ILE A 377 -5.11 1.83 -22.91
CA ILE A 377 -4.74 0.99 -21.76
C ILE A 377 -4.81 -0.49 -22.14
N LYS A 378 -3.70 -1.23 -22.14
CA LYS A 378 -3.71 -2.69 -22.32
C LYS A 378 -4.40 -3.36 -21.12
N VAL A 379 -5.57 -3.94 -21.32
CA VAL A 379 -6.30 -4.74 -20.32
C VAL A 379 -5.79 -6.17 -20.37
N TRP A 380 -5.23 -6.65 -19.27
CA TRP A 380 -4.79 -8.05 -19.14
C TRP A 380 -5.98 -8.92 -18.77
N SER A 381 -6.13 -10.04 -19.48
CA SER A 381 -7.29 -10.95 -19.39
C SER A 381 -6.86 -12.40 -19.43
#